data_AF-A0A947C078-F1
#
_entry.id   AF-A0A947C078-F1
#
_cell.length_a   1.000
_cell.length_b   1.000
_cell.length_c   1.000
_cell.angle_alpha   90.00
_cell.angle_beta   90.00
_cell.angle_gamma   90.00
#
_symmetry.space_group_name_H-M   'P 1'
#
loop_
_entity.id
_entity.type
_entity.pdbx_description
1 polymer ?
#
loop_
_entity_poly.entity_id
_entity_poly.type
_entity_poly.pdbx_seq_one_letter_code
_entity_poly.pdbx_strand_id
1 'polypeptide(L)'
;MTARRPLIQALGFLIATCVLIPTFANAAAPTTKAEHIAIAEQYEQKAVEQDAITQEHMQMLKDYRANAHRYPKQTRQKQIAEMKKHCNSIIRASKQLANDYRDMAKWHRTAAEHLEDSE
;
A
#
# COMPACT_ATOMS: atom_id res chain seq x y z
N MET A 1 43.95 -53.49 -23.20
CA MET A 1 44.38 -52.86 -21.93
C MET A 1 44.87 -51.47 -22.30
N THR A 2 44.31 -50.34 -21.87
CA THR A 2 43.97 -49.94 -20.50
C THR A 2 42.86 -48.88 -20.50
N ALA A 3 41.99 -48.96 -19.49
CA ALA A 3 40.91 -48.03 -19.22
C ALA A 3 41.43 -46.72 -18.61
N ARG A 4 40.79 -45.58 -18.93
CA ARG A 4 40.79 -44.36 -18.11
C ARG A 4 39.44 -43.62 -18.23
N ARG A 5 38.59 -43.79 -17.21
CA ARG A 5 37.74 -42.72 -16.62
C ARG A 5 38.47 -42.26 -15.34
N PRO A 6 38.17 -41.14 -14.64
CA PRO A 6 36.98 -40.25 -14.68
C PRO A 6 37.30 -38.74 -14.56
N LEU A 7 36.32 -37.82 -14.65
CA LEU A 7 36.11 -36.71 -13.68
C LEU A 7 34.88 -35.82 -14.03
N ILE A 8 33.89 -35.79 -13.11
CA ILE A 8 33.25 -34.62 -12.47
C ILE A 8 33.01 -33.39 -13.40
N GLN A 9 31.81 -32.86 -13.65
CA GLN A 9 30.97 -32.14 -12.67
C GLN A 9 29.52 -31.97 -13.18
N ALA A 10 28.58 -32.40 -12.35
CA ALA A 10 27.19 -31.99 -12.41
C ALA A 10 27.11 -30.49 -12.05
N LEU A 11 26.80 -29.64 -13.02
CA LEU A 11 26.41 -28.27 -12.76
C LEU A 11 24.91 -28.25 -12.48
N GLY A 12 24.56 -28.44 -11.21
CA GLY A 12 23.20 -28.25 -10.70
C GLY A 12 22.81 -26.78 -10.84
N PHE A 13 21.87 -26.50 -11.74
CA PHE A 13 21.23 -25.20 -11.86
C PHE A 13 20.19 -25.07 -10.73
N LEU A 14 20.63 -24.57 -9.57
CA LEU A 14 19.74 -24.26 -8.45
C LEU A 14 19.13 -22.88 -8.71
N ILE A 15 18.01 -22.85 -9.44
CA ILE A 15 17.18 -21.66 -9.57
C ILE A 15 16.46 -21.47 -8.23
N ALA A 16 17.07 -20.69 -7.35
CA ALA A 16 16.39 -20.14 -6.19
C ALA A 16 15.50 -18.96 -6.64
N THR A 17 14.34 -19.26 -7.23
CA THR A 17 13.27 -18.27 -7.32
C THR A 17 12.66 -18.10 -5.94
N CYS A 18 13.18 -17.12 -5.19
CA CYS A 18 12.51 -16.57 -4.03
C CYS A 18 11.27 -15.82 -4.54
N VAL A 19 10.16 -16.53 -4.69
CA VAL A 19 8.85 -15.91 -4.88
C VAL A 19 8.51 -15.28 -3.53
N LEU A 20 8.66 -13.97 -3.42
CA LEU A 20 8.05 -13.18 -2.36
C LEU A 20 6.54 -13.20 -2.59
N ILE A 21 5.90 -14.32 -2.27
CA ILE A 21 4.47 -14.37 -2.06
C ILE A 21 4.25 -13.51 -0.82
N PRO A 22 3.50 -12.40 -0.88
CA PRO A 22 3.05 -11.76 0.34
C PRO A 22 2.22 -12.83 1.07
N THR A 23 2.79 -13.40 2.12
CA THR A 23 2.01 -14.18 3.05
C THR A 23 0.97 -13.21 3.59
N PHE A 24 -0.30 -13.43 3.26
CA PHE A 24 -1.36 -12.94 4.11
C PHE A 24 -1.08 -13.60 5.45
N ALA A 25 -0.34 -12.93 6.32
CA ALA A 25 -0.21 -13.34 7.71
C ALA A 25 -1.65 -13.61 8.15
N ASN A 26 -1.91 -14.83 8.62
CA ASN A 26 -3.20 -15.17 9.22
C ASN A 26 -3.47 -14.09 10.26
N ALA A 27 -4.36 -13.13 9.94
CA ALA A 27 -4.70 -12.05 10.83
C ALA A 27 -5.63 -12.65 11.88
N ALA A 28 -5.04 -13.31 12.87
CA ALA A 28 -5.75 -13.71 14.07
C ALA A 28 -6.36 -12.46 14.69
N ALA A 29 -7.58 -12.59 15.21
CA ALA A 29 -8.18 -11.49 15.95
C ALA A 29 -7.29 -11.15 17.15
N PRO A 30 -7.05 -9.86 17.44
CA PRO A 30 -6.38 -9.46 18.68
C PRO A 30 -7.18 -9.99 19.87
N THR A 31 -6.46 -10.43 20.89
CA THR A 31 -7.01 -11.04 22.11
C THR A 31 -6.69 -10.23 23.36
N THR A 32 -5.66 -9.38 23.29
CA THR A 32 -5.24 -8.53 24.40
C THR A 32 -5.48 -7.05 24.11
N LYS A 33 -5.62 -6.26 25.17
CA LYS A 33 -5.69 -4.80 25.09
C LYS A 33 -4.51 -4.20 24.30
N ALA A 34 -3.29 -4.67 24.59
CA ALA A 34 -2.08 -4.20 23.91
C ALA A 34 -2.10 -4.47 22.40
N GLU A 35 -2.58 -5.65 21.98
CA GLU A 35 -2.72 -5.98 20.55
C GLU A 35 -3.76 -5.09 19.87
N HIS A 36 -4.90 -4.84 20.51
CA HIS A 36 -5.89 -3.91 19.99
C HIS A 36 -5.32 -2.49 19.82
N ILE A 37 -4.57 -1.98 20.80
CA ILE A 37 -3.92 -0.66 20.70
C ILE A 37 -2.89 -0.64 19.57
N ALA A 38 -2.04 -1.66 19.45
CA ALA A 38 -1.05 -1.74 18.38
C ALA A 38 -1.71 -1.75 16.98
N ILE A 39 -2.82 -2.47 16.81
CA ILE A 39 -3.57 -2.47 15.55
C ILE A 39 -4.23 -1.09 15.29
N ALA A 40 -4.72 -0.41 16.33
CA ALA A 40 -5.26 0.93 16.18
C ALA A 40 -4.21 1.90 15.64
N GLU A 41 -2.99 1.87 16.18
CA GLU A 41 -1.87 2.70 15.71
C GLU A 41 -1.48 2.39 14.26
N GLN A 42 -1.49 1.10 13.86
CA GLN A 42 -1.26 0.72 12.46
C GLN A 42 -2.32 1.30 11.53
N TYR A 43 -3.59 1.29 11.93
CA TYR A 43 -4.66 1.90 11.13
C TYR A 43 -4.51 3.43 11.05
N GLU A 44 -4.07 4.10 12.12
CA GLU A 44 -3.78 5.53 12.05
C GLU A 44 -2.64 5.86 11.08
N GLN A 45 -1.57 5.06 11.10
CA GLN A 45 -0.48 5.22 10.13
C GLN A 45 -0.99 5.07 8.70
N LYS A 46 -1.81 4.04 8.43
CA LYS A 46 -2.45 3.88 7.12
C LYS A 46 -3.34 5.06 6.75
N ALA A 47 -4.06 5.66 7.70
CA ALA A 47 -4.86 6.86 7.43
C ALA A 47 -3.99 8.06 7.02
N VAL A 48 -2.84 8.26 7.69
CA VAL A 48 -1.86 9.30 7.34
C VAL A 48 -1.28 9.06 5.94
N GLU A 49 -0.97 7.81 5.58
CA GLU A 49 -0.51 7.46 4.24
C GLU A 49 -1.56 7.83 3.17
N GLN A 50 -2.84 7.57 3.44
CA GLN A 50 -3.93 7.95 2.51
C GLN A 50 -4.13 9.47 2.42
N ASP A 51 -3.93 10.20 3.52
CA ASP A 51 -3.92 11.67 3.47
C ASP A 51 -2.78 12.20 2.60
N ALA A 52 -1.59 11.60 2.69
CA ALA A 52 -0.44 11.97 1.86
C ALA A 52 -0.74 11.74 0.37
N ILE A 53 -1.32 10.59 0.01
CA ILE A 53 -1.77 10.29 -1.37
C ILE A 53 -2.78 11.33 -1.85
N THR A 54 -3.71 11.72 -0.98
CA THR A 54 -4.71 12.75 -1.28
C THR A 54 -4.02 14.08 -1.62
N GLN A 55 -3.06 14.51 -0.81
CA GLN A 55 -2.33 15.75 -0.99
C GLN A 55 -1.48 15.73 -2.27
N GLU A 56 -0.78 14.62 -2.52
CA GLU A 56 0.00 14.42 -3.74
C GLU A 56 -0.86 14.61 -4.99
N HIS A 57 -2.03 13.98 -5.04
CA HIS A 57 -2.91 14.06 -6.20
C HIS A 57 -3.59 15.42 -6.34
N MET A 58 -3.84 16.13 -5.24
CA MET A 58 -4.28 17.53 -5.28
C MET A 58 -3.20 18.45 -5.88
N GLN A 59 -1.95 18.24 -5.47
CA GLN A 59 -0.82 19.00 -5.99
C GLN A 59 -0.56 18.69 -7.47
N MET A 60 -0.61 17.41 -7.86
CA MET A 60 -0.53 17.00 -9.27
C MET A 60 -1.59 17.70 -10.13
N LEU A 61 -2.83 17.79 -9.65
CA LEU A 61 -3.92 18.50 -10.35
C LEU A 61 -3.60 19.99 -10.56
N LYS A 62 -3.00 20.64 -9.57
CA LYS A 62 -2.54 22.03 -9.66
C LYS A 62 -1.43 22.17 -10.69
N ASP A 63 -0.45 21.27 -10.68
CA ASP A 63 0.71 21.31 -11.56
C ASP A 63 0.35 21.04 -13.02
N TYR A 64 -0.52 20.07 -13.31
CA TYR A 64 -1.01 19.82 -14.67
C TYR A 64 -1.75 21.03 -15.24
N ARG A 65 -2.51 21.75 -14.41
CA ARG A 65 -3.19 22.98 -14.84
C ARG A 65 -2.19 24.11 -15.11
N ALA A 66 -1.21 24.31 -14.22
CA ALA A 66 -0.18 25.33 -14.39
C ALA A 66 0.69 25.08 -15.65
N ASN A 67 0.97 23.81 -15.93
CA ASN A 67 1.80 23.39 -17.05
C ASN A 67 1.02 23.07 -18.33
N ALA A 68 -0.28 23.38 -18.36
CA ALA A 68 -1.17 23.15 -19.51
C ALA A 68 -0.60 23.69 -20.85
N HIS A 69 0.14 24.79 -20.79
CA HIS A 69 0.75 25.44 -21.95
C HIS A 69 1.77 24.56 -22.69
N ARG A 70 2.36 23.56 -22.01
CA ARG A 70 3.35 22.62 -22.58
C ARG A 70 2.72 21.59 -23.53
N TYR A 71 1.40 21.39 -23.46
CA TYR A 71 0.70 20.46 -24.35
C TYR A 71 0.28 21.15 -25.66
N PRO A 72 0.29 20.41 -26.79
CA PRO A 72 -0.23 20.91 -28.07
C PRO A 72 -1.64 21.47 -27.92
N LYS A 73 -1.93 22.62 -28.54
CA LYS A 73 -3.22 23.32 -28.39
C LYS A 73 -4.42 22.40 -28.70
N GLN A 74 -4.26 21.51 -29.69
CA GLN A 74 -5.29 20.59 -30.17
C GLN A 74 -5.66 19.50 -29.15
N THR A 75 -4.72 19.08 -28.29
CA THR A 75 -4.91 17.97 -27.35
C THR A 75 -4.96 18.41 -25.89
N ARG A 76 -4.52 19.64 -25.59
CA ARG A 76 -4.41 20.21 -24.24
C ARG A 76 -5.66 20.02 -23.40
N GLN A 77 -6.84 20.42 -23.90
CA GLN A 77 -8.08 20.33 -23.11
C GLN A 77 -8.43 18.88 -22.77
N LYS A 78 -8.29 17.96 -23.74
CA LYS A 78 -8.55 16.53 -23.53
C LYS A 78 -7.61 15.96 -22.46
N GLN A 79 -6.30 16.20 -22.57
CA GLN A 79 -5.31 15.68 -21.63
C GLN A 79 -5.54 16.20 -20.20
N ILE A 80 -5.85 17.50 -20.04
CA ILE A 80 -6.17 18.09 -18.73
C ILE A 80 -7.46 17.49 -18.15
N ALA A 81 -8.47 17.26 -18.99
CA ALA A 81 -9.74 16.67 -18.55
C ALA A 81 -9.56 15.21 -18.09
N GLU A 82 -8.78 14.42 -18.83
CA GLU A 82 -8.46 13.04 -18.48
C GLU A 82 -7.67 12.97 -17.16
N MET A 83 -6.64 13.79 -17.00
CA MET A 83 -5.86 13.84 -15.76
C MET A 83 -6.70 14.31 -14.57
N LYS A 84 -7.55 15.33 -14.77
CA LYS A 84 -8.50 15.78 -13.74
C LYS A 84 -9.44 14.65 -13.32
N LYS A 85 -9.98 13.88 -14.26
CA LYS A 85 -10.85 12.73 -13.95
C LYS A 85 -10.10 11.69 -13.12
N HIS A 86 -8.88 11.35 -13.53
CA HIS A 86 -8.04 10.36 -12.84
C HIS A 86 -7.70 10.79 -11.40
N CYS A 87 -7.08 11.98 -11.23
CA CYS A 87 -6.71 12.48 -9.91
C CYS A 87 -7.92 12.63 -8.98
N ASN A 88 -9.06 13.14 -9.48
CA ASN A 88 -10.28 13.23 -8.68
C ASN A 88 -10.79 11.87 -8.21
N SER A 89 -10.60 10.81 -9.00
CA SER A 89 -10.96 9.45 -8.58
C SER A 89 -10.11 9.00 -7.41
N ILE A 90 -8.79 9.20 -7.49
CA ILE A 90 -7.85 8.82 -6.42
C ILE A 90 -8.10 9.64 -5.17
N ILE A 91 -8.23 10.96 -5.27
CA ILE A 91 -8.53 11.86 -4.13
C ILE A 91 -9.77 11.42 -3.36
N ARG A 92 -10.83 10.98 -4.06
CA ARG A 92 -12.03 10.49 -3.38
C ARG A 92 -11.79 9.14 -2.69
N ALA A 93 -11.14 8.21 -3.38
CA ALA A 93 -10.88 6.88 -2.84
C ALA A 93 -9.94 6.94 -1.63
N SER A 94 -8.85 7.70 -1.70
CA SER A 94 -7.91 7.86 -0.61
C SER A 94 -8.54 8.55 0.59
N LYS A 95 -9.36 9.59 0.39
CA LYS A 95 -10.12 10.22 1.48
C LYS A 95 -11.08 9.26 2.18
N GLN A 96 -11.81 8.45 1.40
CA GLN A 96 -12.71 7.45 1.96
C GLN A 96 -11.92 6.45 2.79
N LEU A 97 -10.83 5.91 2.23
CA LEU A 97 -10.01 4.91 2.90
C LEU A 97 -9.31 5.47 4.15
N ALA A 98 -8.89 6.74 4.14
CA ALA A 98 -8.38 7.41 5.33
C ALA A 98 -9.43 7.46 6.45
N ASN A 99 -10.69 7.74 6.12
CA ASN A 99 -11.78 7.73 7.10
C ASN A 99 -12.06 6.31 7.61
N ASP A 100 -12.14 5.33 6.71
CA ASP A 100 -12.36 3.93 7.09
C ASP A 100 -11.26 3.44 8.05
N TYR A 101 -10.00 3.81 7.78
CA TYR A 101 -8.89 3.48 8.68
C TYR A 101 -8.98 4.19 10.03
N ARG A 102 -9.40 5.46 10.08
CA ARG A 102 -9.64 6.15 11.36
C ARG A 102 -10.78 5.49 12.14
N ASP A 103 -11.83 5.05 11.47
CA ASP A 103 -12.95 4.34 12.09
C ASP A 103 -12.50 2.99 12.64
N MET A 104 -11.65 2.25 11.92
CA MET A 104 -11.04 1.02 12.42
C MET A 104 -10.13 1.27 13.63
N ALA A 105 -9.29 2.31 13.59
CA ALA A 105 -8.46 2.68 14.73
C ALA A 105 -9.30 2.99 15.97
N LYS A 106 -10.38 3.77 15.81
CA LYS A 106 -11.33 4.09 16.88
C LYS A 106 -12.01 2.83 17.42
N TRP A 107 -12.44 1.93 16.54
CA TRP A 107 -13.06 0.68 16.93
C TRP A 107 -12.11 -0.18 17.77
N HIS A 108 -10.85 -0.32 17.34
CA HIS A 108 -9.85 -1.09 18.09
C HIS A 108 -9.56 -0.49 19.48
N ARG A 109 -9.50 0.84 19.61
CA ARG A 109 -9.38 1.49 20.92
C ARG A 109 -10.59 1.22 21.82
N THR A 110 -11.79 1.30 21.25
CA THR A 110 -13.02 0.98 21.99
C THR A 110 -13.01 -0.47 22.44
N ALA A 111 -12.60 -1.41 21.58
CA ALA A 111 -12.49 -2.81 21.93
C ALA A 111 -11.47 -3.07 23.05
N ALA A 112 -10.33 -2.37 23.03
CA ALA A 112 -9.32 -2.42 24.09
C ALA A 112 -9.87 -2.01 25.47
N GLU A 113 -10.82 -1.06 25.54
CA GLU A 113 -11.46 -0.62 26.80
C GLU A 113 -12.37 -1.70 27.41
N HIS A 114 -12.86 -2.65 26.61
CA HIS A 114 -13.77 -3.71 27.05
C HIS A 114 -13.05 -5.00 27.43
N LEU A 115 -11.71 -5.01 27.38
CA LEU A 115 -10.87 -6.12 27.81
C LEU A 115 -10.26 -5.78 29.17
N GLU A 116 -10.29 -6.74 30.09
CA GLU A 116 -9.51 -6.66 31.32
C GLU A 116 -8.01 -6.71 30.96
N ASP A 117 -7.18 -6.02 31.75
CA ASP A 117 -5.73 -6.09 31.59
C ASP A 117 -5.27 -7.52 31.93
N SER A 118 -5.12 -8.38 30.93
CA SER A 118 -4.47 -9.68 31.11
C SER A 118 -2.96 -9.45 31.18
N GLU A 119 -2.44 -9.28 32.40
CA GLU A 119 -1.00 -9.29 32.70
C GLU A 119 -0.31 -10.60 32.30
#